data_AF-A0A939U5Z1-F1
#
_entry.id   AF-A0A939U5Z1-F1
#
_cell.length_a   1.000
_cell.length_b   1.000
_cell.length_c   1.000
_cell.angle_alpha   90.00
_cell.angle_beta   90.00
_cell.angle_gamma   90.00
#
_symmetry.space_group_name_H-M   'P 1'
#
loop_
_entity.id
_entity.type
_entity.pdbx_description
1 polymer ?
#
loop_
_entity_poly.entity_id
_entity_poly.type
_entity_poly.pdbx_seq_one_letter_code
_entity_poly.pdbx_strand_id
1 'polypeptide(L)'
;SPSLEGKNYLIVQSLPIHKKTLYQGKMLFNMYLTVPFMEFGIIALCIGTRTPIIDTILYLILGFVLCAFSTAWGCVCGVKHMKLDWENEIEIIKQGTGVMIYLLPNMFVSMILIVVVVFLGMVIEHSLLTALLILIYGLLAFLSYRKVMKLSK
;
A
#
# COMPACT_ATOMS: atom_id res chain seq x y z
N SER A 1 -9.44 -1.24 -7.14
CA SER A 1 -8.79 -1.56 -8.44
C SER A 1 -9.64 -0.98 -9.57
N PRO A 2 -9.05 -0.65 -10.73
CA PRO A 2 -9.81 -0.19 -11.91
C PRO A 2 -10.62 -1.30 -12.60
N SER A 3 -10.41 -2.57 -12.23
CA SER A 3 -11.19 -3.72 -12.71
C SER A 3 -12.69 -3.63 -12.37
N LEU A 4 -13.07 -2.88 -11.33
CA LEU A 4 -14.48 -2.63 -10.97
C LEU A 4 -15.15 -1.62 -11.90
N GLU A 5 -14.39 -0.86 -12.70
CA GLU A 5 -14.96 0.09 -13.66
C GLU A 5 -15.48 -0.64 -14.90
N GLY A 6 -14.89 -1.76 -15.27
CA GLY A 6 -15.48 -2.68 -16.23
C GLY A 6 -16.07 -2.03 -17.49
N LYS A 7 -17.34 -2.29 -17.80
CA LYS A 7 -18.09 -1.66 -18.92
C LYS A 7 -18.21 -0.13 -18.81
N ASN A 8 -18.07 0.43 -17.61
CA ASN A 8 -18.05 1.87 -17.37
C ASN A 8 -16.66 2.51 -17.58
N TYR A 9 -15.63 1.74 -17.93
CA TYR A 9 -14.30 2.29 -18.24
C TYR A 9 -14.34 3.33 -19.37
N LEU A 10 -15.22 3.14 -20.37
CA LEU A 10 -15.45 4.11 -21.45
C LEU A 10 -16.15 5.39 -20.96
N ILE A 11 -17.02 5.29 -19.94
CA ILE A 11 -17.67 6.45 -19.29
C ILE A 11 -16.65 7.22 -18.45
N VAL A 12 -15.75 6.52 -17.78
CA VAL A 12 -14.65 7.16 -17.04
C VAL A 12 -13.64 7.81 -17.99
N GLN A 13 -13.46 7.27 -19.21
CA GLN A 13 -12.65 7.89 -20.26
C GLN A 13 -13.32 9.09 -20.94
N SER A 14 -14.65 9.18 -20.96
CA SER A 14 -15.36 10.34 -21.53
C SER A 14 -15.41 11.54 -20.58
N LEU A 15 -15.08 11.34 -19.30
CA LEU A 15 -14.88 12.44 -18.36
C LEU A 15 -13.63 13.25 -18.75
N PRO A 16 -13.68 14.60 -18.74
CA PRO A 16 -12.55 15.48 -19.06
C PRO A 16 -11.53 15.52 -17.91
N ILE A 17 -11.14 14.35 -17.39
CA ILE A 17 -10.27 14.20 -16.23
C ILE A 17 -9.07 13.36 -16.67
N HIS A 18 -7.86 13.86 -16.40
CA HIS A 18 -6.65 13.09 -16.66
C HIS A 18 -6.64 11.80 -15.83
N LYS A 19 -6.28 10.66 -16.47
CA LYS A 19 -6.16 9.34 -15.81
C LYS A 19 -5.31 9.39 -14.53
N LYS A 20 -4.32 10.29 -14.48
CA LYS A 20 -3.49 10.55 -13.29
C LYS A 20 -4.28 11.00 -12.07
N THR A 21 -5.21 11.94 -12.28
CA THR A 21 -6.05 12.50 -11.22
C THR A 21 -7.02 11.44 -10.68
N LEU A 22 -7.51 10.55 -11.54
CA LEU A 22 -8.34 9.42 -11.14
C LEU A 22 -7.58 8.43 -10.23
N TYR A 23 -6.36 8.03 -10.63
CA TYR A 23 -5.55 7.13 -9.82
C TYR A 23 -5.07 7.78 -8.52
N GLN A 24 -4.68 9.05 -8.55
CA GLN A 24 -4.32 9.82 -7.36
C GLN A 24 -5.50 9.93 -6.38
N GLY A 25 -6.73 10.20 -6.88
CA GLY A 25 -7.93 10.24 -6.05
C GLY A 25 -8.22 8.89 -5.37
N LYS A 26 -8.09 7.78 -6.11
CA LYS A 26 -8.25 6.43 -5.53
C LYS A 26 -7.17 6.11 -4.49
N MET A 27 -5.92 6.52 -4.72
CA MET A 27 -4.84 6.35 -3.75
C MET A 27 -5.09 7.18 -2.49
N LEU A 28 -5.45 8.46 -2.63
CA LEU A 28 -5.77 9.33 -1.49
C LEU A 28 -6.93 8.77 -0.67
N PHE A 29 -8.01 8.32 -1.31
CA PHE A 29 -9.14 7.71 -0.60
C PHE A 29 -8.72 6.48 0.21
N ASN A 30 -7.90 5.60 -0.37
CA ASN A 30 -7.38 4.43 0.34
C ASN A 30 -6.49 4.83 1.53
N MET A 31 -5.69 5.88 1.39
CA MET A 31 -4.82 6.40 2.43
C MET A 31 -5.63 7.03 3.58
N TYR A 32 -6.66 7.83 3.26
CA TYR A 32 -7.58 8.38 4.27
C TYR A 32 -8.30 7.31 5.08
N LEU A 33 -8.62 6.17 4.45
CA LEU A 33 -9.21 5.05 5.17
C LEU A 33 -8.18 4.31 6.02
N THR A 34 -7.03 3.96 5.47
CA THR A 34 -6.08 3.04 6.13
C THR A 34 -5.22 3.69 7.20
N VAL A 35 -4.79 4.94 7.02
CA VAL A 35 -3.92 5.66 7.97
C VAL A 35 -4.54 5.75 9.37
N PRO A 36 -5.77 6.26 9.59
CA PRO A 36 -6.29 6.44 10.96
C PRO A 36 -6.41 5.11 11.73
N PHE A 37 -6.75 4.00 11.07
CA PHE A 37 -6.80 2.69 11.74
C PHE A 37 -5.40 2.17 12.10
N MET A 38 -4.42 2.38 11.21
CA MET A 38 -3.04 1.96 11.46
C MET A 38 -2.43 2.75 12.63
N GLU A 39 -2.55 4.08 12.60
CA GLU A 39 -2.05 4.96 13.67
C GLU A 39 -2.70 4.62 15.01
N PHE A 40 -4.02 4.41 15.04
CA PHE A 40 -4.72 4.00 16.26
C PHE A 40 -4.17 2.68 16.83
N GLY A 41 -3.91 1.69 15.96
CA GLY A 41 -3.31 0.41 16.36
C GLY A 41 -1.90 0.57 16.93
N ILE A 42 -1.06 1.41 16.31
CA ILE A 42 0.31 1.69 16.79
C ILE A 42 0.27 2.37 18.16
N ILE A 43 -0.59 3.36 18.35
CA ILE A 43 -0.75 4.06 19.63
C ILE A 43 -1.19 3.06 20.72
N ALA A 44 -2.20 2.24 20.44
CA ALA A 44 -2.68 1.24 21.39
C ALA A 44 -1.58 0.24 21.80
N LEU A 45 -0.78 -0.23 20.84
CA LEU A 45 0.34 -1.12 21.11
C LEU A 45 1.45 -0.43 21.91
N CYS A 46 1.79 0.82 21.58
CA CYS A 46 2.81 1.59 22.28
C CYS A 46 2.45 1.85 23.75
N ILE A 47 1.17 2.10 24.03
CA ILE A 47 0.64 2.22 25.40
C ILE A 47 0.76 0.89 26.15
N GLY A 48 0.41 -0.23 25.50
CA GLY A 48 0.48 -1.57 26.10
C GLY A 48 1.90 -2.01 26.44
N THR A 49 2.88 -1.68 25.60
CA THR A 49 4.30 -2.06 25.78
C THR A 49 5.14 -1.03 26.54
N ARG A 50 4.55 0.12 26.92
CA ARG A 50 5.24 1.25 27.59
C ARG A 50 6.52 1.68 26.88
N THR A 51 6.43 1.84 25.57
CA THR A 51 7.55 2.30 24.74
C THR A 51 7.92 3.76 25.04
N PRO A 52 9.20 4.14 24.89
CA PRO A 52 9.62 5.52 25.02
C PRO A 52 9.00 6.37 23.90
N ILE A 53 8.71 7.64 24.21
CA ILE A 53 8.00 8.57 23.33
C ILE A 53 8.69 8.74 21.97
N ILE A 54 10.04 8.71 21.96
CA ILE A 54 10.84 8.83 20.74
C ILE A 54 10.57 7.67 19.80
N ASP A 55 10.52 6.43 20.32
CA ASP A 55 10.23 5.25 19.53
C ASP A 55 8.77 5.22 19.08
N THR A 56 7.84 5.69 19.91
CA THR A 56 6.44 5.87 19.49
C THR A 56 6.34 6.76 18.26
N ILE A 57 7.03 7.91 18.23
CA ILE A 57 7.03 8.81 17.07
C ILE A 57 7.62 8.11 15.83
N LEU A 58 8.71 7.36 15.98
CA LEU A 58 9.31 6.57 14.91
C LEU A 58 8.34 5.53 14.36
N TYR A 59 7.59 4.84 15.23
CA TYR A 59 6.59 3.85 14.81
C TYR A 59 5.42 4.48 14.08
N LEU A 60 4.93 5.67 14.48
CA LEU A 60 3.88 6.39 13.75
C LEU A 60 4.36 6.75 12.33
N ILE A 61 5.58 7.29 12.21
CA ILE A 61 6.18 7.59 10.90
C ILE A 61 6.29 6.32 10.04
N LEU A 62 6.74 5.21 10.63
CA LEU A 62 6.84 3.93 9.95
C LEU A 62 5.45 3.44 9.47
N GLY A 63 4.42 3.54 10.31
CA GLY A 63 3.03 3.19 9.98
C GLY A 63 2.51 3.96 8.77
N PHE A 64 2.69 5.28 8.77
CA PHE A 64 2.32 6.13 7.66
C PHE A 64 3.02 5.74 6.34
N VAL A 65 4.34 5.51 6.39
CA VAL A 65 5.12 5.13 5.21
C VAL A 65 4.72 3.75 4.68
N LEU A 66 4.40 2.81 5.58
CA LEU A 66 3.87 1.48 5.23
C LEU A 66 2.52 1.59 4.51
N CYS A 67 1.60 2.41 5.02
CA CYS A 67 0.32 2.69 4.36
C CYS A 67 0.56 3.26 2.95
N ALA A 68 1.43 4.27 2.82
CA ALA A 68 1.75 4.88 1.53
C ALA A 68 2.35 3.87 0.53
N PHE A 69 3.27 3.01 0.99
CA PHE A 69 3.83 1.94 0.17
C PHE A 69 2.76 0.94 -0.30
N SER A 70 1.94 0.43 0.63
CA SER A 70 0.89 -0.54 0.35
C SER A 70 -0.12 -0.01 -0.67
N THR A 71 -0.57 1.23 -0.49
CA THR A 71 -1.50 1.90 -1.42
C THR A 71 -0.88 2.11 -2.81
N ALA A 72 0.38 2.56 -2.88
CA ALA A 72 1.07 2.78 -4.14
C ALA A 72 1.32 1.47 -4.88
N TRP A 73 1.80 0.44 -4.18
CA TRP A 73 2.06 -0.88 -4.76
C TRP A 73 0.78 -1.55 -5.26
N GLY A 74 -0.30 -1.50 -4.47
CA GLY A 74 -1.62 -1.97 -4.88
C GLY A 74 -2.15 -1.25 -6.13
N CYS A 75 -1.87 0.05 -6.25
CA CYS A 75 -2.23 0.82 -7.44
C CYS A 75 -1.41 0.42 -8.68
N VAL A 76 -0.07 0.31 -8.59
CA VAL A 76 0.80 -0.15 -9.70
C VAL A 76 0.31 -1.49 -10.24
N CYS A 77 0.06 -2.45 -9.35
CA CYS A 77 -0.34 -3.78 -9.73
C CYS A 77 -1.76 -3.80 -10.33
N GLY A 78 -2.68 -3.01 -9.77
CA GLY A 78 -4.04 -2.86 -10.27
C GLY A 78 -4.13 -2.19 -11.66
N VAL A 79 -3.20 -1.29 -11.99
CA VAL A 79 -3.09 -0.69 -13.33
C VAL A 79 -2.44 -1.68 -14.32
N LYS A 80 -1.39 -2.39 -13.90
CA LYS A 80 -0.64 -3.30 -14.80
C LYS A 80 -1.43 -4.54 -15.22
N HIS A 81 -2.38 -5.00 -14.40
CA HIS A 81 -3.18 -6.21 -14.67
C HIS A 81 -4.68 -5.88 -14.78
N MET A 82 -4.98 -4.77 -15.46
CA MET A 82 -6.36 -4.38 -15.73
C MET A 82 -6.93 -5.29 -16.82
N LYS A 83 -7.88 -6.16 -16.46
CA LYS A 83 -8.67 -6.92 -17.43
C LYS A 83 -9.97 -6.16 -17.71
N LEU A 84 -10.08 -5.64 -18.93
CA LEU A 84 -11.20 -4.82 -19.38
C LEU A 84 -12.26 -5.60 -20.17
N ASP A 85 -11.87 -6.72 -20.78
CA ASP A 85 -12.79 -7.57 -21.53
C ASP A 85 -13.45 -8.56 -20.58
N TRP A 86 -14.62 -8.18 -20.04
CA TRP A 86 -15.51 -9.11 -19.35
C TRP A 86 -16.89 -9.03 -20.00
N GLU A 87 -17.37 -10.16 -20.50
CA GLU A 87 -18.73 -10.29 -21.01
C GLU A 87 -19.71 -10.71 -19.91
N ASN A 88 -19.22 -11.21 -18.77
CA ASN A 88 -20.03 -11.76 -17.68
C ASN A 88 -19.55 -11.29 -16.28
N GLU A 89 -20.47 -10.77 -15.44
CA GLU A 89 -20.18 -10.23 -14.09
C GLU A 89 -19.49 -11.24 -13.16
N ILE A 90 -19.69 -12.54 -13.41
CA ILE A 90 -19.20 -13.63 -12.57
C ILE A 90 -17.69 -13.90 -12.80
N GLU A 91 -17.13 -13.56 -13.96
CA GLU A 91 -15.69 -13.74 -14.24
C GLU A 91 -14.81 -12.78 -13.42
N ILE A 92 -15.37 -11.64 -13.01
CA ILE A 92 -14.71 -10.62 -12.19
C ILE A 92 -14.41 -11.17 -10.79
N ILE A 93 -15.24 -12.08 -10.29
CA ILE A 93 -15.18 -12.62 -8.92
C ILE A 93 -14.32 -13.89 -8.86
N LYS A 94 -14.29 -14.70 -9.93
CA LYS A 94 -13.53 -15.98 -9.97
C LYS A 94 -12.09 -15.86 -10.48
N GLN A 95 -11.68 -14.73 -11.06
CA GLN A 95 -10.26 -14.47 -11.39
C GLN A 95 -9.45 -13.94 -10.19
N GLY A 96 -9.59 -14.63 -9.05
CA GLY A 96 -8.80 -14.41 -7.84
C GLY A 96 -7.29 -14.58 -8.05
N THR A 97 -6.82 -15.14 -9.18
CA THR A 97 -5.39 -15.28 -9.51
C THR A 97 -4.68 -13.95 -9.61
N GLY A 98 -5.35 -12.92 -10.14
CA GLY A 98 -4.81 -11.57 -10.13
C GLY A 98 -4.58 -11.11 -8.70
N VAL A 99 -5.64 -11.13 -7.89
CA VAL A 99 -5.61 -10.75 -6.46
C VAL A 99 -4.59 -11.57 -5.69
N MET A 100 -4.39 -12.84 -6.02
CA MET A 100 -3.38 -13.71 -5.42
C MET A 100 -1.95 -13.30 -5.80
N ILE A 101 -1.69 -12.94 -7.07
CA ILE A 101 -0.43 -12.32 -7.51
C ILE A 101 -0.23 -10.93 -6.86
N TYR A 102 -1.29 -10.26 -6.41
CA TYR A 102 -1.21 -8.93 -5.79
C TYR A 102 -1.01 -9.00 -4.25
N LEU A 103 -1.77 -9.84 -3.57
CA LEU A 103 -1.73 -10.02 -2.12
C LEU A 103 -0.49 -10.79 -1.69
N LEU A 104 -0.13 -11.87 -2.40
CA LEU A 104 0.97 -12.72 -1.95
C LEU A 104 2.31 -11.97 -1.87
N PRO A 105 2.76 -11.21 -2.87
CA PRO A 105 4.04 -10.49 -2.75
C PRO A 105 3.99 -9.41 -1.68
N ASN A 106 2.88 -8.68 -1.57
CA ASN A 106 2.75 -7.64 -0.55
C ASN A 106 2.75 -8.24 0.87
N MET A 107 2.06 -9.37 1.05
CA MET A 107 1.97 -10.11 2.31
C MET A 107 3.28 -10.81 2.66
N PHE A 108 3.95 -11.44 1.70
CA PHE A 108 5.26 -12.06 1.95
C PHE A 108 6.33 -11.02 2.24
N VAL A 109 6.35 -9.89 1.52
CA VAL A 109 7.28 -8.79 1.81
C VAL A 109 7.03 -8.22 3.20
N SER A 110 5.78 -7.98 3.59
CA SER A 110 5.48 -7.49 4.95
C SER A 110 5.79 -8.53 6.02
N MET A 111 5.49 -9.81 5.81
CA MET A 111 5.79 -10.88 6.77
C MET A 111 7.29 -11.12 6.94
N ILE A 112 8.04 -11.26 5.85
CA ILE A 112 9.50 -11.43 5.88
C ILE A 112 10.12 -10.27 6.65
N LEU A 113 9.62 -9.06 6.41
CA LEU A 113 10.17 -7.87 7.01
C LEU A 113 9.85 -7.80 8.51
N ILE A 114 8.62 -8.13 8.94
CA ILE A 114 8.30 -8.28 10.38
C ILE A 114 9.24 -9.30 11.05
N VAL A 115 9.48 -10.45 10.41
CA VAL A 115 10.38 -11.48 10.94
C VAL A 115 11.82 -10.97 11.05
N VAL A 116 12.33 -10.27 10.03
CA VAL A 116 13.65 -9.65 10.04
C VAL A 116 13.77 -8.63 11.16
N VAL A 117 12.74 -7.81 11.39
CA VAL A 117 12.70 -6.82 12.48
C VAL A 117 12.77 -7.48 13.85
N VAL A 118 11.99 -8.54 14.07
CA VAL A 118 11.98 -9.27 15.34
C VAL A 118 13.34 -9.94 15.59
N PHE A 119 13.95 -10.54 14.57
CA PHE A 119 15.27 -11.17 14.70
C PHE A 119 16.40 -10.16 14.94
N LEU A 120 16.43 -9.05 14.18
CA LEU A 120 17.47 -8.03 14.33
C LEU A 120 17.28 -7.19 15.60
N GLY A 121 16.04 -7.03 16.09
CA GLY A 121 15.74 -6.34 17.35
C GLY A 121 16.29 -7.05 18.59
N MET A 122 16.68 -8.33 18.47
CA MET A 122 17.39 -9.04 19.54
C MET A 122 18.89 -8.73 19.60
N VAL A 123 19.46 -8.07 18.58
CA VAL A 123 20.90 -7.82 18.44
C VAL A 123 21.23 -6.33 18.33
N ILE A 124 20.31 -5.50 17.84
CA ILE A 124 20.52 -4.08 17.52
C ILE A 124 19.52 -3.20 18.31
N GLU A 125 19.90 -1.95 18.58
CA GLU A 125 18.98 -0.96 19.15
C GLU A 125 17.75 -0.70 18.25
N HIS A 126 16.58 -0.66 18.89
CA HIS A 126 15.28 -0.56 18.22
C HIS A 126 15.12 0.74 17.40
N SER A 127 15.72 1.84 17.86
CA SER A 127 15.66 3.15 17.18
C SER A 127 16.39 3.15 15.83
N LEU A 128 17.56 2.51 15.74
CA LEU A 128 18.33 2.43 14.49
C LEU A 128 17.62 1.54 13.46
N LEU A 129 17.05 0.43 13.94
CA LEU A 129 16.33 -0.53 13.11
C LEU A 129 15.07 0.13 12.49
N THR A 130 14.26 0.81 13.30
CA THR A 130 13.07 1.53 12.82
C THR A 130 13.44 2.63 11.82
N ALA A 131 14.51 3.39 12.06
CA ALA A 131 14.99 4.40 11.11
C ALA A 131 15.39 3.79 9.75
N LEU A 132 16.10 2.66 9.74
CA LEU A 132 16.46 1.95 8.50
C LEU A 132 15.22 1.49 7.73
N LEU A 133 14.20 0.98 8.42
CA LEU A 133 12.96 0.55 7.77
C LEU A 133 12.19 1.71 7.14
N ILE A 134 12.10 2.85 7.84
CA ILE A 134 11.48 4.07 7.30
C ILE A 134 12.18 4.46 6.00
N LEU A 135 13.51 4.37 5.95
CA LEU A 135 14.31 4.69 4.76
C LEU A 135 14.02 3.71 3.61
N ILE A 136 14.05 2.40 3.89
CA ILE A 136 13.78 1.34 2.90
C ILE A 136 12.35 1.46 2.34
N TYR A 137 11.34 1.57 3.21
CA TYR A 137 9.95 1.70 2.78
C TYR A 137 9.66 3.04 2.13
N GLY A 138 10.30 4.13 2.57
CA GLY A 138 10.21 5.43 1.92
C GLY A 138 10.71 5.37 0.48
N LEU A 139 11.87 4.72 0.26
CA LEU A 139 12.40 4.47 -1.08
C LEU A 139 11.46 3.60 -1.92
N LEU A 140 10.94 2.49 -1.36
CA LEU A 140 10.01 1.61 -2.06
C LEU A 140 8.69 2.31 -2.41
N ALA A 141 8.14 3.12 -1.50
CA ALA A 141 6.94 3.93 -1.72
C ALA A 141 7.18 4.94 -2.84
N PHE A 142 8.31 5.64 -2.82
CA PHE A 142 8.69 6.60 -3.85
C PHE A 142 8.84 5.95 -5.23
N LEU A 143 9.54 4.82 -5.31
CA LEU A 143 9.70 4.06 -6.56
C LEU A 143 8.34 3.57 -7.10
N SER A 144 7.48 3.07 -6.21
CA SER A 144 6.14 2.61 -6.56
C SER A 144 5.28 3.76 -7.08
N TYR A 145 5.27 4.90 -6.39
CA TYR A 145 4.57 6.10 -6.84
C TYR A 145 5.05 6.59 -8.21
N ARG A 146 6.36 6.65 -8.44
CA ARG A 146 6.92 7.02 -9.76
C ARG A 146 6.48 6.05 -10.84
N LYS A 147 6.37 4.76 -10.53
CA LYS A 147 5.91 3.74 -11.47
C LYS A 147 4.43 3.91 -11.80
N VAL A 148 3.56 4.24 -10.83
CA VAL A 148 2.15 4.61 -11.08
C VAL A 148 2.07 5.79 -12.03
N MET A 149 2.82 6.86 -11.75
CA MET A 149 2.77 8.09 -12.56
C MET A 149 3.29 7.90 -13.99
N LYS A 150 4.23 6.98 -14.20
CA LYS A 150 4.69 6.58 -15.55
C LYS A 150 3.64 5.73 -16.29
N LEU A 151 2.98 4.80 -15.59
CA LEU A 151 1.92 3.96 -16.17
C LEU A 151 0.63 4.72 -16.48
N SER A 152 0.42 5.87 -15.84
CA SER A 152 -0.74 6.73 -16.02
C SER A 152 -0.54 7.88 -17.03
N LYS A 153 0.59 7.91 -17.76
CA LYS A 153 0.73 8.75 -18.96
C LYS A 153 0.05 8.06 -20.13
#